data_AF-A0A7W1P8N4-F1
#
_entry.id   AF-A0A7W1P8N4-F1
#
_cell.length_a   1.000
_cell.length_b   1.000
_cell.length_c   1.000
_cell.angle_alpha   90.00
_cell.angle_beta   90.00
_cell.angle_gamma   90.00
#
_symmetry.space_group_name_H-M   'P 1'
#
loop_
_entity.id
_entity.type
_entity.pdbx_description
1 polymer ?
#
loop_
_entity_poly.entity_id
_entity_poly.type
_entity_poly.pdbx_seq_one_letter_code
_entity_poly.pdbx_strand_id
1 'polypeptide(L)'
;MRDAAATDPDIAALLEETDAERLDRMRHHAIFLHERGYLRSGVSVSEVTDVLWTCSSVELYDLLVGRRGWPLPRFADFLANLMIAELLPGQRHDEAADPQGST
;
A
#
# COMPACT_ATOMS: atom_id res chain seq x y z
N MET A 1 -8.14 -7.55 -17.64
CA MET A 1 -9.03 -8.26 -16.68
C MET A 1 -10.36 -7.54 -16.51
N ARG A 2 -10.39 -6.21 -16.28
CA ARG A 2 -11.63 -5.41 -16.34
C ARG A 2 -12.44 -5.57 -17.63
N ASP A 3 -11.78 -5.68 -18.78
CA ASP A 3 -12.49 -5.80 -20.07
C ASP A 3 -13.31 -7.10 -20.22
N ALA A 4 -12.96 -8.18 -19.53
CA ALA A 4 -13.73 -9.42 -19.55
C ALA A 4 -14.94 -9.36 -18.61
N ALA A 5 -14.80 -8.68 -17.47
CA ALA A 5 -15.88 -8.46 -16.49
C ALA A 5 -17.00 -7.56 -17.03
N ALA A 6 -16.69 -6.69 -18.00
CA ALA A 6 -17.67 -5.82 -18.63
C ALA A 6 -18.73 -6.57 -19.46
N THR A 7 -18.50 -7.84 -19.79
CA THR A 7 -19.36 -8.65 -20.66
C THR A 7 -19.99 -9.87 -19.99
N ASP A 8 -19.61 -10.22 -18.76
CA ASP A 8 -20.12 -11.38 -18.03
C ASP A 8 -20.41 -11.04 -16.56
N PRO A 9 -21.70 -11.03 -16.13
CA PRO A 9 -22.09 -10.65 -14.77
C PRO A 9 -21.59 -11.64 -13.69
N ASP A 10 -21.39 -12.91 -14.01
CA ASP A 10 -20.90 -13.90 -13.03
C ASP A 10 -19.41 -13.68 -12.73
N ILE A 11 -18.64 -13.28 -13.76
CA ILE A 11 -17.24 -12.87 -13.61
C ILE A 11 -17.12 -11.55 -12.85
N ALA A 12 -18.04 -10.60 -13.07
CA ALA A 12 -18.08 -9.35 -12.32
C ALA A 12 -18.35 -9.60 -10.82
N ALA A 13 -19.32 -10.46 -10.50
CA ALA A 13 -19.65 -10.82 -9.10
C ALA A 13 -18.48 -11.50 -8.39
N LEU A 14 -17.77 -12.42 -9.06
CA LEU A 14 -16.59 -13.08 -8.50
C LEU A 14 -15.43 -12.10 -8.23
N LEU A 15 -15.23 -11.12 -9.11
CA LEU A 15 -14.24 -10.06 -8.92
C LEU A 15 -14.61 -9.17 -7.72
N GLU A 16 -15.87 -8.78 -7.59
CA GLU A 16 -16.35 -8.02 -6.44
C GLU A 16 -16.19 -8.78 -5.12
N GLU A 17 -16.49 -10.08 -5.09
CA GLU A 17 -16.28 -10.94 -3.92
C GLU A 17 -14.78 -11.01 -3.56
N THR A 18 -13.92 -11.26 -4.55
CA THR A 18 -12.47 -11.30 -4.35
C THR A 18 -11.92 -9.97 -3.82
N ASP A 19 -12.44 -8.84 -4.32
CA ASP A 19 -12.06 -7.52 -3.88
C ASP A 19 -12.56 -7.22 -2.46
N ALA A 20 -13.75 -7.67 -2.10
CA ALA A 20 -14.30 -7.55 -0.75
C ALA A 20 -13.49 -8.37 0.26
N GLU A 21 -13.14 -9.61 -0.06
CA GLU A 21 -12.26 -10.42 0.79
C GLU A 21 -10.88 -9.79 0.96
N ARG A 22 -10.34 -9.24 -0.13
CA ARG A 22 -9.05 -8.52 -0.09
C ARG A 22 -9.16 -7.31 0.80
N LEU A 23 -10.23 -6.52 0.70
CA LEU A 23 -10.47 -5.36 1.55
C LEU A 23 -10.56 -5.76 3.02
N ASP A 24 -11.26 -6.83 3.35
CA ASP A 24 -11.35 -7.35 4.72
C ASP A 24 -9.98 -7.79 5.27
N ARG A 25 -9.17 -8.48 4.46
CA ARG A 25 -7.77 -8.79 4.83
C ARG A 25 -6.94 -7.54 5.09
N MET A 26 -7.09 -6.50 4.27
CA MET A 26 -6.37 -5.23 4.48
C MET A 26 -6.82 -4.52 5.75
N ARG A 27 -8.11 -4.59 6.09
CA ARG A 27 -8.65 -4.08 7.34
C ARG A 27 -8.04 -4.78 8.55
N HIS A 28 -7.92 -6.11 8.51
CA HIS A 28 -7.25 -6.86 9.57
C HIS A 28 -5.79 -6.42 9.78
N HIS A 29 -5.04 -6.20 8.69
CA HIS A 29 -3.68 -5.67 8.79
C HIS A 29 -3.64 -4.23 9.32
N ALA A 30 -4.57 -3.37 8.90
CA ALA A 30 -4.67 -2.00 9.38
C ALA A 30 -4.91 -1.93 10.90
N ILE A 31 -5.82 -2.77 11.42
CA ILE A 31 -6.09 -2.89 12.85
C ILE A 31 -4.82 -3.34 13.59
N PHE A 32 -4.17 -4.41 13.10
CA PHE A 32 -2.94 -4.92 13.70
C PHE A 32 -1.83 -3.85 13.80
N LEU A 33 -1.62 -3.07 12.74
CA LEU A 33 -0.61 -2.01 12.72
C LEU A 33 -0.97 -0.87 13.67
N HIS A 34 -2.25 -0.51 13.75
CA HIS A 34 -2.77 0.55 14.61
C HIS A 34 -2.65 0.18 16.10
N GLU A 35 -3.13 -1.01 16.48
CA GLU A 35 -3.09 -1.48 17.87
C GLU A 35 -1.66 -1.60 18.43
N ARG A 36 -0.68 -1.83 17.55
CA ARG A 36 0.75 -1.90 17.93
C ARG A 36 1.48 -0.55 17.88
N GLY A 37 0.81 0.52 17.48
CA GLY A 37 1.40 1.86 17.43
C GLY A 37 2.48 2.02 16.37
N TYR A 38 2.46 1.23 15.29
CA TYR A 38 3.45 1.37 14.20
C TYR A 38 3.15 2.53 13.25
N LEU A 39 1.90 3.01 13.23
CA LEU A 39 1.43 4.03 12.30
C LEU A 39 1.84 5.45 12.73
N ARG A 40 1.98 6.35 11.76
CA ARG A 40 2.16 7.78 12.03
C ARG A 40 0.96 8.36 12.76
N SER A 41 1.21 9.39 13.57
CA SER A 41 0.16 10.09 14.31
C SER A 41 -0.92 10.64 13.35
N GLY A 42 -2.19 10.48 13.74
CA GLY A 42 -3.33 11.04 13.02
C GLY A 42 -3.86 10.18 11.86
N VAL A 43 -3.23 9.05 11.54
CA VAL A 43 -3.75 8.12 10.53
C VAL A 43 -4.72 7.13 11.15
N SER A 44 -5.90 7.02 10.55
CA SER A 44 -6.97 6.11 10.94
C SER A 44 -6.79 4.72 10.34
N VAL A 45 -7.43 3.72 10.96
CA VAL A 45 -7.51 2.34 10.43
C VAL A 45 -8.15 2.32 9.03
N SER A 46 -9.13 3.19 8.75
CA SER A 46 -9.77 3.27 7.43
C SER A 46 -8.76 3.71 6.37
N GLU A 47 -8.02 4.79 6.62
CA GLU A 47 -7.01 5.29 5.68
C GLU A 47 -5.92 4.24 5.42
N VAL A 48 -5.49 3.50 6.45
CA VAL A 48 -4.51 2.42 6.29
C VAL A 48 -5.08 1.30 5.43
N THR A 49 -6.34 0.95 5.65
CA THR A 49 -7.04 -0.08 4.87
C THR A 49 -7.04 0.30 3.39
N ASP A 50 -7.38 1.54 3.07
CA ASP A 50 -7.46 2.04 1.69
C ASP A 50 -6.07 2.05 1.02
N VAL A 51 -5.01 2.45 1.73
CA VAL A 51 -3.63 2.41 1.22
C VAL A 51 -3.19 0.98 0.93
N LEU A 52 -3.40 0.05 1.87
CA LEU A 52 -3.00 -1.35 1.70
C LEU A 52 -3.81 -2.05 0.58
N TRP A 53 -5.11 -1.75 0.48
CA TRP A 53 -5.98 -2.26 -0.58
C TRP A 53 -5.57 -1.74 -1.96
N THR A 54 -5.23 -0.45 -2.04
CA THR A 54 -4.71 0.16 -3.27
C THR A 54 -3.40 -0.49 -3.71
N CYS A 55 -2.45 -0.65 -2.78
CA CYS A 55 -1.13 -1.22 -3.07
C CYS A 55 -1.18 -2.72 -3.45
N SER A 56 -2.24 -3.43 -3.08
CA SER A 56 -2.44 -4.84 -3.45
C SER A 56 -3.25 -5.04 -4.74
N SER A 57 -3.59 -3.96 -5.46
CA SER A 57 -4.46 -4.02 -6.64
C SER A 57 -3.78 -4.65 -7.86
N VAL A 58 -4.54 -5.46 -8.60
CA VAL A 58 -4.10 -6.09 -9.84
C VAL A 58 -3.85 -5.01 -10.91
N GLU A 59 -4.53 -3.89 -10.84
CA GLU A 59 -4.40 -2.76 -11.75
C GLU A 59 -3.03 -2.08 -11.65
N LEU A 60 -2.48 -1.92 -10.44
CA LEU A 60 -1.13 -1.38 -10.29
C LEU A 60 -0.09 -2.35 -10.87
N TYR A 61 -0.30 -3.65 -10.69
CA TYR A 61 0.54 -4.68 -11.28
C TYR A 61 0.48 -4.63 -12.82
N ASP A 62 -0.72 -4.67 -13.39
CA ASP A 62 -0.92 -4.63 -14.85
C ASP A 62 -0.32 -3.35 -15.45
N LEU A 63 -0.55 -2.21 -14.82
CA LEU A 63 -0.01 -0.94 -15.29
C LEU A 63 1.51 -0.91 -15.26
N LEU A 64 2.13 -1.22 -14.11
CA LEU A 64 3.56 -1.00 -13.91
C LEU A 64 4.41 -2.16 -14.45
N VAL A 65 4.01 -3.40 -14.18
CA VAL A 65 4.72 -4.60 -14.64
C VAL A 65 4.30 -4.94 -16.07
N GLY A 66 3.00 -5.10 -16.30
CA GLY A 66 2.47 -5.53 -17.60
C GLY A 66 2.72 -4.51 -18.72
N ARG A 67 2.28 -3.27 -18.53
CA ARG A 67 2.28 -2.23 -19.58
C ARG A 67 3.56 -1.39 -19.59
N ARG A 68 4.13 -1.08 -18.43
CA ARG A 68 5.38 -0.29 -18.33
C ARG A 68 6.63 -1.16 -18.23
N GLY A 69 6.50 -2.48 -18.17
CA GLY A 69 7.62 -3.41 -18.23
C GLY A 69 8.54 -3.36 -17.01
N TRP A 70 8.04 -2.93 -15.84
CA TRP A 70 8.86 -2.91 -14.64
C TRP A 70 9.25 -4.33 -14.21
N PRO A 71 10.52 -4.56 -13.83
CA PRO A 71 10.89 -5.79 -13.15
C PRO A 71 10.11 -5.94 -11.83
N LEU A 72 9.70 -7.16 -11.49
CA LEU A 72 8.98 -7.45 -10.25
C LEU A 72 9.67 -6.90 -8.98
N PRO A 73 11.00 -7.00 -8.81
CA PRO A 73 11.66 -6.43 -7.63
C PRO A 73 11.43 -4.92 -7.51
N ARG A 74 11.51 -4.20 -8.62
CA ARG A 74 11.27 -2.75 -8.64
C ARG A 74 9.83 -2.41 -8.26
N PHE A 75 8.86 -3.20 -8.70
CA PHE A 75 7.45 -3.01 -8.34
C PHE A 75 7.23 -3.24 -6.84
N ALA A 76 7.81 -4.30 -6.28
CA ALA A 76 7.74 -4.59 -4.85
C ALA A 76 8.35 -3.45 -4.00
N ASP A 77 9.55 -2.98 -4.37
CA ASP A 77 10.21 -1.86 -3.69
C ASP A 77 9.38 -0.58 -3.76
N PHE A 78 8.77 -0.32 -4.92
CA PHE A 78 7.91 0.85 -5.09
C PHE A 78 6.69 0.82 -4.16
N LEU A 79 5.99 -0.31 -4.09
CA LEU A 79 4.83 -0.45 -3.20
C LEU A 79 5.24 -0.35 -1.73
N ALA A 80 6.34 -0.99 -1.35
CA ALA A 80 6.88 -0.91 0.01
C ALA A 80 7.19 0.54 0.40
N ASN A 81 7.89 1.28 -0.48
CA ASN A 81 8.22 2.68 -0.24
C ASN A 81 6.98 3.58 -0.15
N LEU A 82 5.96 3.33 -0.98
CA LEU A 82 4.68 4.05 -0.92
C LEU A 82 3.97 3.81 0.42
N MET A 83 3.87 2.55 0.86
CA MET A 83 3.28 2.20 2.14
C MET A 83 4.06 2.79 3.32
N ILE A 84 5.40 2.72 3.28
CA ILE A 84 6.26 3.29 4.34
C ILE A 84 6.05 4.80 4.44
N ALA A 85 6.11 5.51 3.31
CA ALA A 85 5.97 6.97 3.29
C ALA A 85 4.59 7.43 3.78
N GLU A 86 3.52 6.71 3.43
CA GLU A 86 2.16 7.08 3.82
C GLU A 86 1.76 6.62 5.22
N LEU A 87 2.24 5.48 5.69
CA LEU A 87 1.70 4.86 6.90
C LEU A 87 2.60 5.00 8.12
N LEU A 88 3.91 5.06 7.92
CA LEU A 88 4.86 5.05 9.04
C LEU A 88 5.29 6.46 9.41
N PRO A 89 5.72 6.70 10.66
CA PRO A 89 6.33 7.95 11.03
C PRO A 89 7.47 8.27 10.06
N GLY A 90 7.51 9.51 9.56
CA GLY A 90 8.65 9.95 8.78
C GLY A 90 9.92 9.68 9.58
N GLN A 91 10.94 9.13 8.94
CA GLN A 91 12.24 9.04 9.57
C GLN A 91 12.63 10.50 9.87
N ARG A 92 12.58 10.91 11.14
CA ARG A 92 13.42 12.04 11.55
C ARG A 92 14.80 11.63 11.05
N HIS A 93 15.34 12.35 10.07
CA HIS A 93 16.78 12.47 10.00
C HIS A 93 17.16 12.97 11.38
N ASP A 94 17.57 12.05 12.27
CA ASP A 94 18.11 12.44 13.55
C ASP A 94 19.27 13.39 13.22
N GLU A 95 19.11 14.59 13.74
CA GLU A 95 20.06 15.68 13.80
C GLU A 95 21.40 15.15 14.33
N ALA A 96 22.28 14.77 13.40
CA ALA A 96 23.66 14.40 13.70
C ALA A 96 24.60 15.17 12.75
N ALA A 97 24.71 16.47 12.99
CA ALA A 97 25.96 17.21 13.02
C ALA A 97 25.65 18.68 13.36
N ASP A 98 25.48 18.97 14.65
CA ASP A 98 25.68 20.31 15.18
C ASP A 98 27.09 20.79 14.79
N PRO A 99 27.25 21.93 14.08
CA PRO A 99 28.54 22.39 13.63
C PRO A 99 29.21 23.24 14.72
N GLN A 100 29.57 22.69 15.87
CA GLN A 100 30.41 23.41 16.84
C GLN A 100 31.40 22.52 17.60
N GLY A 101 32.70 22.78 17.40
CA GLY A 101 33.74 22.48 18.39
C GLY A 101 35.11 22.06 17.84
N SER A 102 35.99 23.03 17.57
CA SER A 102 37.48 23.03 17.68
C SER A 102 38.06 23.94 16.59
N THR A 103 38.92 24.93 16.82
CA THR A 103 39.64 25.49 17.96
C THR A 103 40.06 26.88 17.51
#